data_AF-A0AAD8E5V3-F1
#
_entry.id   AF-A0AAD8E5V3-F1
#
_cell.length_a   1.000
_cell.length_b   1.000
_cell.length_c   1.000
_cell.angle_alpha   90.00
_cell.angle_beta   90.00
_cell.angle_gamma   90.00
#
_symmetry.space_group_name_H-M   'P 1'
#
loop_
_entity.id
_entity.type
_entity.pdbx_description
1 polymer ?
#
loop_
_entity_poly.entity_id
_entity_poly.type
_entity_poly.pdbx_seq_one_letter_code
_entity_poly.pdbx_strand_id
1 'polypeptide(L)'
;VNCPLSHKYPLLSKEHTNQKIAYWNIRFTLFKSWARSSFGDCKPVSFLKDRVPILRWLPEYSWRSDLISDMVAGFTVAVMHIPQGMAYALLSTMDPIVGIYMAFFPVLAYTLFGTSRHNSMGTFAVVCLMTGKTILAYSNEESDTGYTKMQVATAIAFMVGVYQVSRFSLRYNNIMNSKKSTTIFNYSVTAYIYIIPVLLKNTYGNNQHDKQLIR
;
A
#
# COMPACT_ATOMS: atom_id res chain seq x y z
N VAL A 1 48.56 -24.23 47.60
CA VAL A 1 47.28 -23.52 47.73
C VAL A 1 46.49 -23.78 46.46
N ASN A 2 45.54 -24.71 46.54
CA ASN A 2 44.59 -25.01 45.48
C ASN A 2 43.56 -23.87 45.39
N CYS A 3 43.27 -23.40 44.18
CA CYS A 3 41.90 -23.04 43.80
C CYS A 3 41.74 -23.12 42.27
N PRO A 4 40.85 -23.97 41.75
CA PRO A 4 40.54 -24.10 40.33
C PRO A 4 39.34 -23.21 39.98
N LEU A 5 39.49 -22.26 39.06
CA LEU A 5 38.36 -21.53 38.47
C LEU A 5 38.11 -22.01 37.04
N SER A 6 37.62 -23.24 36.90
CA SER A 6 36.97 -23.67 35.67
C SER A 6 35.54 -23.16 35.70
N HIS A 7 35.33 -21.93 35.22
CA HIS A 7 33.98 -21.43 34.96
C HIS A 7 33.47 -22.08 33.67
N LYS A 8 32.81 -23.24 33.81
CA LYS A 8 32.05 -23.88 32.73
C LYS A 8 30.83 -23.01 32.42
N TYR A 9 30.96 -22.15 31.42
CA TYR A 9 29.80 -21.55 30.78
C TYR A 9 28.95 -22.67 30.14
N PRO A 10 27.62 -22.62 30.22
CA PRO A 10 26.77 -23.62 29.59
C PRO A 10 27.01 -23.63 28.07
N LEU A 11 27.36 -24.81 27.52
CA LEU A 11 27.64 -25.02 26.10
C LEU A 11 26.43 -24.71 25.18
N LEU A 12 25.23 -24.50 25.75
CA LEU A 12 24.00 -24.10 25.05
C LEU A 12 24.08 -22.71 24.38
N SER A 13 24.94 -21.80 24.86
CA SER A 13 25.03 -20.43 24.31
C SER A 13 25.84 -20.36 23.01
N LYS A 14 26.86 -21.22 22.88
CA LYS A 14 27.74 -21.23 21.72
C LYS A 14 27.05 -21.77 20.46
N GLU A 15 26.18 -22.77 20.60
CA GLU A 15 25.43 -23.32 19.47
C GLU A 15 24.41 -22.34 18.90
N HIS A 16 23.60 -21.66 19.74
CA HIS A 16 22.66 -20.65 19.26
C HIS A 16 23.34 -19.46 18.55
N THR A 17 24.53 -19.07 19.03
CA THR A 17 25.29 -17.96 18.41
C THR A 17 25.86 -18.39 17.06
N ASN A 18 26.42 -19.59 16.96
CA ASN A 18 26.91 -20.15 15.68
C ASN A 18 25.76 -20.41 14.69
N GLN A 19 24.59 -20.82 15.17
CA GLN A 19 23.39 -21.04 14.34
C GLN A 19 22.82 -19.71 13.80
N LYS A 20 22.82 -18.64 14.60
CA LYS A 20 22.48 -17.28 14.15
C LYS A 20 23.47 -16.76 13.11
N ILE A 21 24.78 -16.95 13.32
CA ILE A 21 25.82 -16.53 12.37
C ILE A 21 25.72 -17.31 11.05
N ALA A 22 25.46 -18.62 11.12
CA ALA A 22 25.24 -19.46 9.93
C ALA A 22 23.97 -19.04 9.15
N TYR A 23 22.88 -18.71 9.86
CA TYR A 23 21.67 -18.19 9.25
C TYR A 23 21.90 -16.85 8.54
N TRP A 24 22.65 -15.94 9.16
CA TRP A 24 23.02 -14.66 8.56
C TRP A 24 23.94 -14.83 7.35
N ASN A 25 24.94 -15.71 7.41
CA ASN A 25 25.83 -15.98 6.29
C ASN A 25 25.09 -16.60 5.10
N ILE A 26 24.23 -17.60 5.30
CA ILE A 26 23.43 -18.20 4.22
C ILE A 26 22.53 -17.14 3.57
N ARG A 27 21.87 -16.29 4.37
CA ARG A 27 21.01 -15.20 3.88
C ARG A 27 21.82 -14.14 3.11
N PHE A 28 23.06 -13.87 3.52
CA PHE A 28 23.95 -12.91 2.85
C PHE A 28 24.50 -13.47 1.53
N THR A 29 24.84 -14.77 1.47
CA THR A 29 25.30 -15.42 0.24
C THR A 29 24.15 -15.56 -0.78
N LEU A 30 22.95 -15.89 -0.31
CA LEU A 30 21.73 -15.88 -1.13
C LEU A 30 21.41 -14.46 -1.62
N PHE A 31 21.57 -13.44 -0.78
CA PHE A 31 21.40 -12.03 -1.17
C PHE A 31 22.43 -11.61 -2.24
N LYS A 32 23.69 -12.04 -2.11
CA LYS A 32 24.75 -11.72 -3.08
C LYS A 32 24.56 -12.43 -4.42
N SER A 33 24.09 -13.68 -4.39
CA SER A 33 23.70 -14.45 -5.59
C SER A 33 22.46 -13.85 -6.28
N TRP A 34 21.48 -13.44 -5.47
CA TRP A 34 20.28 -12.74 -5.93
C TRP A 34 20.55 -11.35 -6.51
N ALA A 35 21.47 -10.59 -5.92
CA ALA A 35 21.90 -9.29 -6.43
C ALA A 35 22.60 -9.43 -7.79
N ARG A 36 23.41 -10.48 -7.96
CA ARG A 36 24.07 -10.79 -9.23
C ARG A 36 23.08 -11.26 -10.31
N SER A 37 22.01 -11.96 -9.91
CA SER A 37 20.90 -12.41 -10.79
C SER A 37 19.91 -11.29 -11.16
N SER A 38 19.76 -10.25 -10.34
CA SER A 38 18.81 -9.15 -10.63
C SER A 38 19.39 -8.08 -11.56
N PHE A 39 20.72 -8.04 -11.73
CA PHE A 39 21.43 -7.10 -12.61
C PHE A 39 22.09 -7.75 -13.83
N GLY A 40 21.92 -9.06 -14.03
CA GLY A 40 22.47 -9.78 -15.19
C GLY A 40 21.55 -9.73 -16.41
N ASP A 41 22.00 -9.00 -17.44
CA ASP A 41 21.58 -9.02 -18.85
C ASP A 41 20.08 -8.92 -19.15
N CYS A 42 19.51 -7.74 -18.96
CA CYS A 42 18.17 -7.42 -19.49
C CYS A 42 18.29 -6.73 -20.86
N LYS A 43 17.88 -7.41 -21.93
CA LYS A 43 17.41 -6.72 -23.14
C LYS A 43 16.17 -5.91 -22.73
N PRO A 44 16.17 -4.57 -22.85
CA PRO A 44 15.10 -3.73 -22.31
C PRO A 44 13.74 -4.04 -22.94
N VAL A 45 13.73 -4.50 -24.20
CA VAL A 45 12.52 -4.77 -24.97
C VAL A 45 11.78 -6.03 -24.52
N SER A 46 12.50 -7.11 -24.16
CA SER A 46 11.86 -8.34 -23.63
C SER A 46 11.39 -8.13 -22.19
N PHE A 47 12.15 -7.39 -21.38
CA PHE A 47 11.74 -7.02 -20.03
C PHE A 47 10.48 -6.13 -20.05
N LEU A 48 10.36 -5.17 -20.98
CA LEU A 48 9.14 -4.37 -21.13
C LEU A 48 7.93 -5.22 -21.54
N LYS A 49 8.12 -6.17 -22.46
CA LYS A 49 7.03 -7.06 -22.92
C LYS A 49 6.54 -8.02 -21.83
N ASP A 50 7.45 -8.48 -20.95
CA ASP A 50 7.10 -9.31 -19.79
C ASP A 50 6.51 -8.49 -18.63
N ARG A 51 6.83 -7.19 -18.54
CA ARG A 51 6.39 -6.30 -17.46
C ARG A 51 5.11 -5.55 -17.75
N VAL A 52 4.71 -5.43 -19.01
CA VAL A 52 3.48 -4.76 -19.43
C VAL A 52 2.50 -5.82 -19.97
N PRO A 53 1.83 -6.59 -19.09
CA PRO A 53 0.91 -7.67 -19.45
C PRO A 53 -0.28 -7.20 -20.30
N ILE A 54 -0.56 -5.89 -20.33
CA ILE A 54 -1.57 -5.31 -21.23
C ILE A 54 -1.31 -5.63 -22.70
N LEU A 55 -0.04 -5.67 -23.12
CA LEU A 55 0.32 -5.96 -24.51
C LEU A 55 0.11 -7.43 -24.88
N ARG A 56 -0.08 -8.30 -23.90
CA ARG A 56 -0.34 -9.73 -24.12
C ARG A 56 -1.84 -10.01 -24.25
N TRP A 57 -2.67 -9.37 -23.44
CA TRP A 57 -4.11 -9.64 -23.42
C TRP A 57 -4.93 -8.76 -24.36
N LEU A 58 -4.45 -7.55 -24.68
CA LEU A 58 -5.10 -6.62 -25.59
C LEU A 58 -5.26 -7.15 -27.03
N PRO A 59 -4.26 -7.85 -27.63
CA PRO A 59 -4.43 -8.43 -28.97
C PRO A 59 -5.32 -9.68 -29.01
N GLU A 60 -5.48 -10.41 -27.90
CA GLU A 60 -6.40 -11.57 -27.78
C GLU A 60 -7.84 -11.16 -27.44
N TYR A 61 -8.12 -9.87 -27.31
CA TYR A 61 -9.42 -9.38 -26.87
C TYR A 61 -10.47 -9.39 -27.99
N SER A 62 -11.63 -9.97 -27.72
CA SER A 62 -12.81 -9.97 -28.60
C SER A 62 -13.54 -8.62 -28.55
N TRP A 63 -13.02 -7.64 -29.28
CA TRP A 63 -13.56 -6.26 -29.37
C TRP A 63 -15.06 -6.16 -29.69
N ARG A 64 -15.66 -7.16 -30.34
CA ARG A 64 -17.06 -7.12 -30.76
C ARG A 64 -18.06 -7.58 -29.69
N SER A 65 -17.67 -8.51 -28.79
CA SER A 65 -18.56 -9.02 -27.75
C SER A 65 -18.35 -8.33 -26.41
N ASP A 66 -17.10 -8.06 -26.06
CA ASP A 66 -16.75 -7.72 -24.67
C ASP A 66 -16.68 -6.21 -24.45
N LEU A 67 -16.47 -5.42 -25.50
CA LEU A 67 -16.34 -3.96 -25.42
C LEU A 67 -17.59 -3.32 -24.82
N ILE A 68 -18.79 -3.78 -25.21
CA ILE A 68 -20.05 -3.23 -24.70
C ILE A 68 -20.22 -3.57 -23.22
N SER A 69 -19.92 -4.82 -22.84
CA SER A 69 -19.99 -5.26 -21.44
C SER A 69 -18.98 -4.50 -20.56
N ASP A 70 -17.75 -4.35 -21.03
CA ASP A 70 -16.69 -3.65 -20.30
C ASP A 70 -16.93 -2.14 -20.24
N MET A 71 -17.53 -1.53 -21.25
CA MET A 71 -17.93 -0.11 -21.21
C MET A 71 -19.03 0.14 -20.17
N VAL A 72 -20.07 -0.70 -20.13
CA VAL A 72 -21.16 -0.57 -19.14
C VAL A 72 -20.63 -0.83 -17.72
N ALA A 73 -19.79 -1.85 -17.55
CA ALA A 73 -19.15 -2.14 -16.27
C ALA A 73 -18.23 -1.01 -15.82
N GLY A 74 -17.36 -0.50 -16.71
CA GLY A 74 -16.46 0.61 -16.44
C GLY A 74 -17.18 1.90 -16.08
N PHE A 75 -18.25 2.24 -16.80
CA PHE A 75 -19.10 3.39 -16.48
C PHE A 75 -19.75 3.25 -15.11
N THR A 76 -20.29 2.07 -14.78
CA THR A 76 -20.91 1.80 -13.48
C THR A 76 -19.91 1.97 -12.34
N VAL A 77 -18.70 1.44 -12.49
CA VAL A 77 -17.62 1.58 -11.51
C VAL A 77 -17.19 3.05 -11.37
N ALA A 78 -17.10 3.78 -12.48
CA ALA A 78 -16.75 5.20 -12.46
C ALA A 78 -17.78 6.04 -11.69
N VAL A 79 -19.08 5.82 -11.92
CA VAL A 79 -20.17 6.51 -11.19
C VAL A 79 -20.13 6.20 -9.69
N MET A 80 -19.81 4.96 -9.30
CA MET A 80 -19.67 4.59 -7.89
C MET A 80 -18.42 5.20 -7.22
N HIS A 81 -17.32 5.35 -7.96
CA HIS A 81 -16.07 5.91 -7.43
C HIS A 81 -16.15 7.40 -7.11
N ILE A 82 -17.01 8.17 -7.79
CA ILE A 82 -17.17 9.62 -7.55
C ILE A 82 -17.57 9.92 -6.08
N PRO A 83 -18.71 9.43 -5.56
CA PRO A 83 -19.09 9.67 -4.17
C PRO A 83 -18.14 8.99 -3.18
N GLN A 84 -17.62 7.80 -3.52
CA GLN A 84 -16.70 7.07 -2.66
C GLN A 84 -15.37 7.83 -2.45
N GLY A 85 -14.78 8.37 -3.52
CA GLY A 85 -13.55 9.16 -3.46
C GLY A 85 -13.72 10.46 -2.68
N MET A 86 -14.84 11.16 -2.88
CA MET A 86 -15.16 12.38 -2.13
C MET A 86 -15.29 12.11 -0.62
N ALA A 87 -16.01 11.06 -0.24
CA ALA A 87 -16.17 10.69 1.17
C ALA A 87 -14.82 10.40 1.86
N TYR A 88 -13.89 9.77 1.14
CA TYR A 88 -12.58 9.43 1.68
C TYR A 88 -11.62 10.62 1.78
N ALA A 89 -11.70 11.60 0.86
CA ALA A 89 -10.93 12.85 1.00
C ALA A 89 -11.37 13.63 2.24
N LEU A 90 -12.68 13.72 2.49
CA LEU A 90 -13.24 14.35 3.68
C LEU A 90 -12.77 13.67 4.97
N LEU A 91 -12.67 12.33 4.98
CA LEU A 91 -12.09 11.60 6.11
C LEU A 91 -10.60 11.90 6.34
N SER A 92 -9.87 12.26 5.29
CA SER A 92 -8.46 12.69 5.40
C SER A 92 -8.28 14.18 5.65
N THR A 93 -9.35 14.93 5.94
CA THR A 93 -9.33 16.40 6.12
C THR A 93 -8.78 17.16 4.91
N MET A 94 -8.97 16.60 3.71
CA MET A 94 -8.56 17.20 2.44
C MET A 94 -9.78 17.59 1.62
N ASP A 95 -9.57 18.50 0.67
CA ASP A 95 -10.62 18.90 -0.26
C ASP A 95 -11.15 17.71 -1.07
N PRO A 96 -12.47 17.60 -1.32
CA PRO A 96 -13.08 16.48 -2.06
C PRO A 96 -12.46 16.24 -3.44
N ILE A 97 -11.95 17.29 -4.08
CA ILE A 97 -11.33 17.24 -5.40
C ILE A 97 -10.08 16.35 -5.41
N VAL A 98 -9.33 16.32 -4.30
CA VAL A 98 -8.13 15.49 -4.13
C VAL A 98 -8.52 14.00 -4.11
N GLY A 99 -9.67 13.67 -3.54
CA GLY A 99 -10.20 12.31 -3.51
C GLY A 99 -10.50 11.76 -4.90
N ILE A 100 -11.00 12.62 -5.80
CA ILE A 100 -11.28 12.24 -7.20
C ILE A 100 -9.97 11.99 -7.94
N TYR A 101 -8.94 12.82 -7.75
CA TYR A 101 -7.61 12.56 -8.32
C TYR A 101 -7.03 11.24 -7.83
N MET A 102 -7.14 10.95 -6.53
CA MET A 102 -6.66 9.70 -5.93
C MET A 102 -7.46 8.45 -6.37
N ALA A 103 -8.70 8.60 -6.82
CA ALA A 103 -9.50 7.49 -7.34
C ALA A 103 -9.24 7.22 -8.82
N PHE A 104 -8.96 8.27 -9.62
CA PHE A 104 -8.80 8.16 -11.07
C PHE A 104 -7.40 7.69 -11.49
N PHE A 105 -6.35 8.36 -11.01
CA PHE A 105 -4.98 8.11 -11.47
C PHE A 105 -4.46 6.69 -11.13
N PRO A 106 -4.70 6.12 -9.94
CA PRO A 106 -4.23 4.78 -9.63
C PRO A 106 -4.91 3.68 -10.44
N VAL A 107 -6.20 3.85 -10.79
CA VAL A 107 -6.91 2.91 -11.67
C VAL A 107 -6.31 2.96 -13.07
N LEU A 108 -6.08 4.16 -13.61
CA LEU A 108 -5.40 4.34 -14.90
C LEU A 108 -4.00 3.70 -14.89
N ALA A 109 -3.20 3.97 -13.86
CA ALA A 109 -1.88 3.37 -13.71
C ALA A 109 -1.95 1.83 -13.59
N TYR A 110 -2.92 1.29 -12.86
CA TYR A 110 -3.14 -0.14 -12.76
C TYR A 110 -3.59 -0.77 -14.08
N THR A 111 -4.37 -0.08 -14.93
CA THR A 111 -4.70 -0.62 -16.25
C THR A 111 -3.46 -0.81 -17.12
N LEU A 112 -2.49 0.12 -17.07
CA LEU A 112 -1.26 0.04 -17.86
C LEU A 112 -0.28 -1.03 -17.36
N PHE A 113 -0.12 -1.16 -16.04
CA PHE A 113 0.88 -2.04 -15.41
C PHE A 113 0.31 -3.30 -14.75
N GLY A 114 -1.01 -3.50 -14.79
CA GLY A 114 -1.72 -4.49 -13.99
C GLY A 114 -1.64 -5.90 -14.56
N THR A 115 -1.20 -6.84 -13.72
CA THR A 115 -1.04 -8.26 -14.07
C THR A 115 -2.33 -9.08 -13.99
N SER A 116 -3.40 -8.54 -13.38
CA SER A 116 -4.68 -9.24 -13.24
C SER A 116 -5.85 -8.39 -13.70
N ARG A 117 -6.66 -8.97 -14.59
CA ARG A 117 -7.79 -8.34 -15.31
C ARG A 117 -9.05 -8.13 -14.45
N HIS A 118 -9.18 -8.89 -13.36
CA HIS A 118 -10.35 -8.87 -12.48
C HIS A 118 -10.12 -8.13 -11.15
N ASN A 119 -8.91 -7.65 -10.91
CA ASN A 119 -8.60 -6.98 -9.65
C ASN A 119 -8.80 -5.47 -9.80
N SER A 120 -9.80 -4.94 -9.11
CA SER A 120 -10.05 -3.51 -9.03
C SER A 120 -9.26 -2.93 -7.86
N MET A 121 -8.36 -1.99 -8.16
CA MET A 121 -7.65 -1.22 -7.14
C MET A 121 -8.49 0.02 -6.81
N GLY A 122 -8.79 0.20 -5.52
CA GLY A 122 -9.56 1.34 -5.03
C GLY A 122 -8.88 2.04 -3.86
N THR A 123 -9.45 3.17 -3.47
CA THR A 123 -9.09 3.89 -2.25
C THR A 123 -9.60 3.15 -1.01
N PHE A 124 -8.80 3.08 0.05
CA PHE A 124 -9.14 2.39 1.31
C PHE A 124 -9.34 3.38 2.46
N ALA A 125 -10.49 3.29 3.15
CA ALA A 125 -10.85 4.18 4.25
C ALA A 125 -9.80 4.26 5.38
N VAL A 126 -9.16 3.13 5.71
CA VAL A 126 -8.11 3.05 6.75
C VAL A 126 -6.93 3.95 6.40
N VAL A 127 -6.50 3.92 5.15
CA VAL A 127 -5.34 4.68 4.68
C VAL A 127 -5.67 6.17 4.75
N CYS A 128 -6.86 6.58 4.30
CA CYS A 128 -7.31 7.97 4.36
C CYS A 128 -7.36 8.50 5.80
N LEU A 129 -7.83 7.69 6.75
CA LEU A 129 -7.87 8.07 8.16
C LEU A 129 -6.46 8.23 8.74
N MET A 130 -5.55 7.30 8.46
CA MET A 130 -4.17 7.40 8.92
C MET A 130 -3.44 8.60 8.31
N THR A 131 -3.64 8.84 7.01
CA THR A 131 -3.12 10.01 6.31
C THR A 131 -3.70 11.30 6.89
N GLY A 132 -5.00 11.37 7.16
CA GLY A 132 -5.64 12.52 7.81
C GLY A 132 -5.03 12.83 9.17
N LYS A 133 -4.83 11.82 10.02
CA LYS A 133 -4.15 12.00 11.32
C LYS A 133 -2.73 12.54 11.17
N THR A 134 -1.97 12.06 10.18
CA THR A 134 -0.63 12.57 9.94
C THR A 134 -0.63 14.00 9.40
N ILE A 135 -1.56 14.33 8.49
CA ILE A 135 -1.70 15.69 7.97
C ILE A 135 -2.00 16.65 9.13
N LEU A 136 -3.00 16.35 9.96
CA LEU A 136 -3.36 17.18 11.11
C LEU A 136 -2.22 17.35 12.12
N ALA A 137 -1.34 16.35 12.26
CA ALA A 137 -0.20 16.41 13.16
C ALA A 137 0.95 17.29 12.64
N TYR A 138 1.06 17.47 11.32
CA TYR A 138 2.20 18.16 10.69
C TYR A 138 1.82 19.41 9.88
N SER A 139 0.54 19.63 9.58
CA SER A 139 0.06 20.85 8.94
C SER A 139 -0.01 21.97 9.98
N ASN A 140 0.83 22.98 9.82
CA ASN A 140 0.76 24.20 10.62
C ASN A 140 0.40 25.35 9.68
N GLU A 141 -0.89 25.55 9.41
CA GLU A 141 -1.35 26.64 8.52
C GLU A 141 -1.29 28.02 9.21
N GLU A 142 -1.09 28.06 10.53
CA GLU A 142 -1.09 29.29 11.34
C GLU A 142 0.30 29.95 11.43
N SER A 143 1.36 29.27 10.99
CA SER A 143 2.72 29.82 10.94
C SER A 143 3.07 30.24 9.50
N ASP A 144 3.71 31.39 9.32
CA ASP A 144 4.15 31.91 8.00
C ASP A 144 5.14 30.97 7.30
N THR A 145 5.80 30.08 8.06
CA THR A 145 6.68 28.99 7.57
C THR A 145 5.97 27.63 7.54
N GLY A 146 4.64 27.64 7.53
CA GLY A 146 3.77 26.49 7.65
C GLY A 146 3.70 25.62 6.41
N TYR A 147 3.69 24.29 6.60
CA TYR A 147 3.45 23.36 5.49
C TYR A 147 1.95 23.23 5.21
N THR A 148 1.58 23.38 3.95
CA THR A 148 0.20 23.15 3.49
C THR A 148 -0.15 21.67 3.58
N LYS A 149 -1.42 21.35 3.87
CA LYS A 149 -1.96 19.97 3.89
C LYS A 149 -1.59 19.16 2.64
N MET A 150 -1.63 19.79 1.46
CA MET A 150 -1.28 19.16 0.18
C MET A 150 0.21 18.77 0.10
N GLN A 151 1.12 19.62 0.59
CA GLN A 151 2.55 19.34 0.60
C GLN A 151 2.86 18.11 1.48
N VAL A 152 2.27 18.05 2.68
CA VAL A 152 2.43 16.90 3.58
C VAL A 152 1.91 15.62 2.94
N ALA A 153 0.73 15.65 2.31
CA ALA A 153 0.16 14.47 1.66
C ALA A 153 1.00 13.98 0.46
N THR A 154 1.50 14.89 -0.37
CA THR A 154 2.38 14.53 -1.49
C THR A 154 3.69 13.91 -1.01
N ALA A 155 4.27 14.40 0.09
CA ALA A 155 5.46 13.80 0.70
C ALA A 155 5.20 12.36 1.20
N ILE A 156 4.06 12.13 1.87
CA ILE A 156 3.66 10.79 2.33
C ILE A 156 3.44 9.86 1.13
N ALA A 157 2.73 10.33 0.09
CA ALA A 157 2.49 9.55 -1.12
C ALA A 157 3.80 9.18 -1.82
N PHE A 158 4.74 10.11 -1.89
CA PHE A 158 6.07 9.88 -2.46
C PHE A 158 6.85 8.83 -1.64
N MET A 159 6.88 8.94 -0.31
CA MET A 159 7.53 7.96 0.56
C MET A 159 6.91 6.56 0.44
N VAL A 160 5.58 6.48 0.35
CA VAL A 160 4.86 5.23 0.12
C VAL A 160 5.17 4.65 -1.27
N GLY A 161 5.34 5.48 -2.28
CA GLY A 161 5.80 5.08 -3.62
C GLY A 161 7.21 4.49 -3.58
N VAL A 162 8.17 5.17 -2.95
CA VAL A 162 9.54 4.68 -2.76
C VAL A 162 9.53 3.35 -1.99
N TYR A 163 8.69 3.22 -0.97
CA TYR A 163 8.53 1.96 -0.24
C TYR A 163 7.92 0.83 -1.09
N GLN A 164 7.00 1.13 -1.99
CA GLN A 164 6.47 0.13 -2.93
C GLN A 164 7.53 -0.33 -3.93
N VAL A 165 8.30 0.61 -4.48
CA VAL A 165 9.42 0.31 -5.38
C VAL A 165 10.50 -0.48 -4.67
N SER A 166 10.83 -0.15 -3.42
CA SER A 166 11.83 -0.89 -2.64
C SER A 166 11.39 -2.34 -2.39
N ARG A 167 10.11 -2.57 -2.05
CA ARG A 167 9.55 -3.93 -1.91
C ARG A 167 9.58 -4.71 -3.22
N PHE A 168 9.36 -4.04 -4.34
CA PHE A 168 9.44 -4.64 -5.67
C PHE A 168 10.87 -5.03 -6.01
N SER A 169 11.83 -4.11 -5.84
CA SER A 169 13.26 -4.35 -6.09
C SER A 169 13.80 -5.50 -5.26
N LEU A 170 13.41 -5.63 -3.99
CA LEU A 170 13.85 -6.70 -3.10
C LEU A 170 13.22 -8.07 -3.39
N ARG A 171 12.38 -8.21 -4.44
CA ARG A 171 11.65 -9.45 -4.80
C ARG A 171 11.05 -10.13 -3.56
N TYR A 172 10.43 -9.35 -2.67
CA TYR A 172 9.84 -9.84 -1.41
C TYR A 172 8.60 -10.76 -1.64
N ASN A 173 8.23 -10.99 -2.90
CA ASN A 173 7.16 -11.86 -3.35
C ASN A 173 7.18 -13.25 -2.70
N ASN A 174 8.37 -13.84 -2.54
CA ASN A 174 8.49 -15.19 -1.97
C ASN A 174 8.15 -15.25 -0.47
N ILE A 175 8.27 -14.15 0.27
CA ILE A 175 7.91 -14.10 1.70
C ILE A 175 6.42 -13.78 1.87
N MET A 176 5.82 -13.00 0.96
CA MET A 176 4.38 -12.69 1.00
C MET A 176 3.51 -13.92 0.73
N ASN A 177 3.94 -14.81 -0.16
CA ASN A 177 3.20 -16.04 -0.48
C ASN A 177 3.10 -17.03 0.70
N SER A 178 3.85 -16.80 1.78
CA SER A 178 3.79 -17.59 3.01
C SER A 178 2.73 -17.11 4.02
N LYS A 179 2.12 -15.93 3.80
CA LYS A 179 1.10 -15.40 4.71
C LYS A 179 -0.23 -16.14 4.51
N LYS A 180 -0.80 -16.62 5.62
CA LYS A 180 -2.10 -17.30 5.63
C LYS A 180 -3.22 -16.30 5.30
N SER A 181 -4.17 -16.71 4.46
CA SER A 181 -5.37 -15.94 4.11
C SER A 181 -6.12 -15.44 5.36
N THR A 182 -6.16 -16.26 6.42
CA THR A 182 -6.78 -15.93 7.71
C THR A 182 -6.18 -14.69 8.39
N THR A 183 -4.86 -14.49 8.31
CA THR A 183 -4.21 -13.33 8.94
C THR A 183 -4.61 -12.02 8.25
N ILE A 184 -4.74 -12.06 6.92
CA ILE A 184 -5.15 -10.90 6.12
C ILE A 184 -6.61 -10.56 6.43
N PHE A 185 -7.47 -11.58 6.50
CA PHE A 185 -8.88 -11.41 6.87
C PHE A 185 -9.03 -10.77 8.26
N ASN A 186 -8.34 -11.30 9.28
CA ASN A 186 -8.43 -10.76 10.64
C ASN A 186 -8.00 -9.30 10.72
N TYR A 187 -6.92 -8.92 10.04
CA TYR A 187 -6.48 -7.52 9.97
C TYR A 187 -7.56 -6.61 9.37
N SER A 188 -8.17 -7.03 8.27
CA SER A 188 -9.25 -6.26 7.63
C SER A 188 -10.48 -6.13 8.54
N VAL A 189 -10.88 -7.21 9.23
CA VAL A 189 -12.00 -7.16 10.19
C VAL A 189 -11.74 -6.18 11.31
N THR A 190 -10.55 -6.21 11.92
CA THR A 190 -10.18 -5.25 12.97
C THR A 190 -10.20 -3.81 12.45
N ALA A 191 -9.71 -3.59 11.23
CA ALA A 191 -9.74 -2.28 10.60
C ALA A 191 -11.17 -1.77 10.37
N TYR A 192 -12.11 -2.61 9.94
CA TYR A 192 -13.51 -2.23 9.80
C TYR A 192 -14.16 -1.90 11.14
N ILE A 193 -13.90 -2.68 12.18
CA ILE A 193 -14.39 -2.39 13.55
C ILE A 193 -13.89 -1.02 14.01
N TYR A 194 -12.65 -0.64 13.68
CA TYR A 194 -12.09 0.68 14.01
C TYR A 194 -12.72 1.83 13.21
N ILE A 195 -13.07 1.61 11.95
CA ILE A 195 -13.65 2.63 11.07
C ILE A 195 -15.09 2.98 11.48
N ILE A 196 -15.90 2.01 11.91
CA ILE A 196 -17.33 2.21 12.21
C ILE A 196 -17.57 3.36 13.21
N PRO A 197 -16.92 3.42 14.39
CA PRO A 197 -17.08 4.54 15.32
C PRO A 197 -16.69 5.89 14.72
N VAL A 198 -15.66 5.92 13.87
CA VAL A 198 -15.19 7.15 13.24
C VAL A 198 -16.19 7.68 12.22
N LEU A 199 -16.77 6.78 11.41
CA LEU A 199 -17.87 7.12 10.51
C LEU A 199 -19.10 7.60 11.27
N LEU A 200 -19.48 6.91 12.35
CA LEU A 200 -20.59 7.33 13.21
C LEU A 200 -20.34 8.73 13.78
N LYS A 201 -19.15 8.99 14.34
CA LYS A 201 -18.80 10.32 14.84
C LYS A 201 -18.90 11.40 13.75
N ASN A 202 -18.45 11.11 12.54
CA ASN A 202 -18.52 12.06 11.43
C ASN A 202 -19.98 12.36 11.03
N THR A 203 -20.82 11.33 10.91
CA THR A 203 -22.24 11.49 10.57
C THR A 203 -23.04 12.20 11.67
N TYR A 204 -22.83 11.84 12.95
CA TYR A 204 -23.51 12.49 14.07
C TYR A 204 -22.99 13.90 14.35
N GLY A 205 -21.69 14.17 14.15
CA GLY A 205 -21.08 15.47 14.34
C GLY A 205 -21.57 16.52 13.32
N ASN A 206 -21.70 16.15 12.04
CA ASN A 206 -22.22 17.07 11.02
C ASN A 206 -23.68 17.47 11.29
N ASN A 207 -24.50 16.52 11.75
CA ASN A 207 -25.89 16.78 12.12
C ASN A 207 -26.05 17.73 13.33
N GLN A 208 -25.04 17.88 14.18
CA GLN A 208 -25.06 18.85 15.29
C GLN A 208 -24.65 20.25 14.83
N HIS A 209 -23.68 20.35 13.92
CA HIS A 209 -23.28 21.61 13.31
C HIS A 209 -24.40 22.23 12.44
N ASP A 210 -25.09 21.43 11.62
CA ASP A 210 -26.21 21.91 10.81
C ASP A 210 -27.41 22.36 11.66
N LYS A 211 -27.66 21.71 12.79
CA LYS A 211 -28.72 22.13 13.74
C LYS A 211 -28.41 23.42 14.48
N GLN A 212 -27.14 23.82 14.60
CA GLN A 212 -26.75 25.12 15.16
C GLN A 212 -26.80 26.25 14.13
N LEU A 213 -26.70 25.96 12.83
CA LEU A 213 -26.82 26.96 11.77
C LEU A 213 -28.28 27.30 11.41
N ILE A 214 -29.24 26.45 11.78
CA ILE A 214 -30.68 26.66 11.53
C ILE A 214 -31.39 27.34 12.74
N ARG A 215 -30.67 27.62 13.83
CA ARG A 215 -31.21 28.29 15.03
C ARG A 215 -30.55 29.66 15.22
#